data_AF-A0A2P5B1V4-F1
#
_entry.id   AF-A0A2P5B1V4-F1
#
_cell.length_a   1.000
_cell.length_b   1.000
_cell.length_c   1.000
_cell.angle_alpha   90.00
_cell.angle_beta   90.00
_cell.angle_gamma   90.00
#
_symmetry.space_group_name_H-M   'P 1'
#
loop_
_entity.id
_entity.type
_entity.pdbx_description
1 polymer ?
#
loop_
_entity_poly.entity_id
_entity_poly.type
_entity_poly.pdbx_seq_one_letter_code
_entity_poly.pdbx_strand_id
1 'polypeptide(L)'
;MDLLRTFEKSFNGLEPKWEGLVHIALCYWNQNKNQPFYGSDIVNFMCIILLHVAIGLIGDSDPTFRKACLVAGIFSSSNSSEWLDLNQENIFCHLVDKINTESRFLEALSNVEAALRKNEDPFQRIRWLWTSNLVGKPCERHDWNMPFGGIMNLFPLSAQDKCEVEGKFMQMKSRFCSEVLLEDVKQSYKMLLEKYRKVRKQYMNGMISLHYGS
;
A
#
# COMPACT_ATOMS: atom_id res chain seq x y z
N MET A 1 22.76 -13.01 11.11
CA MET A 1 22.15 -12.01 10.21
C MET A 1 21.54 -12.64 8.95
N ASP A 2 21.88 -13.87 8.57
CA ASP A 2 21.36 -14.49 7.33
C ASP A 2 19.95 -15.09 7.41
N LEU A 3 19.42 -15.34 8.61
CA LEU A 3 18.06 -15.87 8.78
C LEU A 3 16.98 -14.84 8.42
N LEU A 4 17.21 -13.55 8.68
CA LEU A 4 16.30 -12.46 8.27
C LEU A 4 16.29 -12.25 6.76
N ARG A 5 17.45 -12.34 6.10
CA ARG A 5 17.55 -12.28 4.62
C ARG A 5 16.94 -13.49 3.92
N THR A 6 17.00 -14.66 4.55
CA THR A 6 16.35 -15.88 4.03
C THR A 6 14.85 -15.85 4.29
N PHE A 7 14.43 -15.24 5.41
CA PHE A 7 13.03 -14.93 5.72
C PHE A 7 12.43 -13.99 4.67
N GLU A 8 13.10 -12.89 4.33
CA GLU A 8 12.67 -11.93 3.28
C GLU A 8 12.58 -12.58 1.88
N LYS A 9 13.49 -13.50 1.54
CA LYS A 9 13.48 -14.17 0.22
C LYS A 9 12.40 -15.23 0.05
N SER A 10 11.89 -15.81 1.13
CA SER A 10 10.87 -16.87 1.08
C SER A 10 9.44 -16.34 0.87
N PHE A 11 9.24 -15.03 1.02
CA PHE A 11 7.93 -14.36 1.01
C PHE A 11 7.63 -13.58 -0.28
N ASN A 12 8.26 -13.95 -1.40
CA ASN A 12 8.21 -13.28 -2.72
C ASN A 12 6.82 -13.17 -3.41
N GLY A 13 5.70 -13.31 -2.70
CA GLY A 13 4.37 -13.05 -3.24
C GLY A 13 3.31 -12.53 -2.26
N LEU A 14 3.54 -12.58 -0.94
CA LEU A 14 2.54 -12.24 0.08
C LEU A 14 3.19 -11.74 1.37
N GLU A 15 4.17 -10.84 1.28
CA GLU A 15 4.49 -9.96 2.41
C GLU A 15 3.61 -8.71 2.27
N PRO A 16 2.55 -8.55 3.08
CA PRO A 16 2.11 -7.19 3.38
C PRO A 16 3.31 -6.52 4.02
N LYS A 17 3.96 -5.61 3.30
CA LYS A 17 4.84 -4.67 3.98
C LYS A 17 3.99 -3.98 5.05
N TRP A 18 4.62 -3.58 6.15
CA TRP A 18 3.94 -3.11 7.36
C TRP A 18 2.95 -1.97 7.10
N GLU A 19 3.10 -1.23 5.99
CA GLU A 19 2.16 -0.20 5.50
C GLU A 19 0.90 -0.75 4.79
N GLY A 20 0.64 -2.06 4.84
CA GLY A 20 -0.41 -2.71 4.05
C GLY A 20 -1.81 -2.15 4.27
N LEU A 21 -2.10 -1.63 5.48
CA LEU A 21 -3.39 -1.03 5.82
C LEU A 21 -3.66 0.21 4.97
N VAL A 22 -2.73 1.16 4.96
CA VAL A 22 -2.89 2.43 4.25
C VAL A 22 -2.83 2.24 2.74
N HIS A 23 -2.06 1.26 2.26
CA HIS A 23 -2.07 0.89 0.84
C HIS A 23 -3.41 0.30 0.39
N ILE A 24 -4.01 -0.60 1.18
CA ILE A 24 -5.36 -1.11 0.91
C ILE A 24 -6.35 0.05 0.94
N ALA A 25 -6.21 0.95 1.90
CA ALA A 25 -7.11 2.09 2.03
C ALA A 25 -7.08 3.00 0.80
N LEU A 26 -5.90 3.27 0.26
CA LEU A 26 -5.75 4.01 -0.99
C LEU A 26 -6.38 3.28 -2.18
N CYS A 27 -6.14 1.97 -2.30
CA CYS A 27 -6.76 1.16 -3.37
C CYS A 27 -8.29 1.17 -3.27
N TYR A 28 -8.84 0.97 -2.08
CA TYR A 28 -10.28 0.94 -1.85
C TYR A 28 -10.94 2.29 -2.13
N TRP A 29 -10.35 3.38 -1.62
CA TRP A 29 -10.81 4.75 -1.88
C TRP A 29 -10.83 5.06 -3.39
N ASN A 30 -9.78 4.68 -4.11
CA ASN A 30 -9.71 4.88 -5.56
C ASN A 30 -10.80 4.08 -6.31
N GLN A 31 -11.11 2.86 -5.88
CA GLN A 31 -12.12 2.01 -6.52
C GLN A 31 -13.56 2.48 -6.27
N ASN A 32 -13.88 2.89 -5.05
CA ASN A 32 -15.25 3.25 -4.65
C ASN A 32 -15.74 4.56 -5.27
N LYS A 33 -14.84 5.44 -5.71
CA LYS A 33 -15.23 6.79 -6.14
C LYS A 33 -15.85 6.89 -7.53
N ASN A 34 -16.06 5.78 -8.26
CA ASN A 34 -16.91 5.69 -9.46
C ASN A 34 -16.72 6.81 -10.53
N GLN A 35 -15.60 7.54 -10.57
CA GLN A 35 -15.50 8.69 -11.47
C GLN A 35 -15.27 8.20 -12.91
N PRO A 36 -16.09 8.62 -13.89
CA PRO A 36 -15.85 8.36 -15.30
C PRO A 36 -14.68 9.25 -15.75
N PHE A 37 -13.50 8.66 -15.86
CA PHE A 37 -12.29 9.36 -16.24
C PHE A 37 -12.13 9.34 -17.76
N TYR A 38 -12.84 10.23 -18.46
CA TYR A 38 -12.53 10.47 -19.87
C TYR A 38 -11.26 11.33 -19.96
N GLY A 39 -10.18 10.76 -20.50
CA GLY A 39 -8.92 11.44 -20.81
C GLY A 39 -7.92 11.65 -19.66
N SER A 40 -8.37 11.65 -18.40
CA SER A 40 -7.53 11.87 -17.21
C SER A 40 -7.05 10.60 -16.49
N ASP A 41 -7.27 9.42 -17.07
CA ASP A 41 -6.95 8.13 -16.43
C ASP A 41 -5.47 7.96 -16.11
N ILE A 42 -4.59 8.36 -17.03
CA ILE A 42 -3.14 8.13 -16.90
C ILE A 42 -2.53 9.03 -15.81
N VAL A 43 -2.87 10.32 -15.79
CA VAL A 43 -2.36 11.26 -14.76
C VAL A 43 -2.87 10.86 -13.37
N ASN A 44 -4.13 10.46 -13.29
CA ASN A 44 -4.72 9.97 -12.05
C ASN A 44 -4.02 8.70 -11.57
N PHE A 45 -3.80 7.75 -12.46
CA PHE A 45 -3.06 6.53 -12.18
C PHE A 45 -1.63 6.84 -11.69
N MET A 46 -0.91 7.73 -12.37
CA MET A 46 0.41 8.19 -11.94
C MET A 46 0.36 8.78 -10.53
N CYS A 47 -0.64 9.61 -10.21
CA CYS A 47 -0.79 10.19 -8.88
C CYS A 47 -1.06 9.13 -7.81
N ILE A 48 -1.91 8.14 -8.09
CA ILE A 48 -2.17 7.01 -7.18
C ILE A 48 -0.88 6.22 -6.94
N ILE A 49 -0.14 5.88 -8.00
CA ILE A 49 1.14 5.19 -7.92
C ILE A 49 2.16 5.99 -7.09
N LEU A 50 2.29 7.29 -7.35
CA LEU A 50 3.20 8.16 -6.59
C LEU A 50 2.79 8.28 -5.12
N LEU A 51 1.49 8.24 -4.82
CA LEU A 51 1.02 8.28 -3.44
C LEU A 51 1.33 6.96 -2.73
N HIS A 52 1.22 5.82 -3.41
CA HIS A 52 1.73 4.55 -2.90
C HIS A 52 3.25 4.60 -2.64
N VAL A 53 4.04 5.20 -3.54
CA VAL A 53 5.48 5.38 -3.32
C VAL A 53 5.75 6.28 -2.11
N ALA A 54 5.05 7.41 -2.00
CA ALA A 54 5.18 8.34 -0.88
C ALA A 54 4.88 7.67 0.48
N ILE A 55 3.81 6.88 0.56
CA ILE A 55 3.48 6.08 1.75
C ILE A 55 4.62 5.11 2.09
N GLY A 56 5.20 4.46 1.07
CA GLY A 56 6.35 3.57 1.26
C GLY A 56 7.57 4.31 1.83
N LEU A 57 7.85 5.52 1.34
CA LEU A 57 8.94 6.37 1.83
C LEU A 57 8.73 6.80 3.28
N ILE A 58 7.51 7.14 3.68
CA ILE A 58 7.16 7.41 5.09
C ILE A 58 7.42 6.17 5.94
N GLY A 59 7.05 4.98 5.46
CA GLY A 59 7.33 3.74 6.16
C GLY A 59 8.82 3.47 6.34
N ASP A 60 9.64 3.80 5.34
CA ASP A 60 11.09 3.62 5.41
C ASP A 60 11.75 4.58 6.40
N SER A 61 11.29 5.84 6.45
CA SER A 61 11.81 6.86 7.36
C SER A 61 11.27 6.73 8.79
N ASP A 62 10.04 6.23 8.97
CA ASP A 62 9.38 6.15 10.27
C ASP A 62 8.95 4.71 10.64
N PRO A 63 9.73 4.01 11.48
CA PRO A 63 9.36 2.71 12.03
C PRO A 63 8.07 2.73 12.88
N THR A 64 7.70 3.87 13.48
CA THR A 64 6.47 4.03 14.24
C THR A 64 5.26 4.02 13.32
N PHE A 65 5.34 4.65 12.15
CA PHE A 65 4.29 4.59 11.13
C PHE A 65 4.01 3.15 10.70
N ARG A 66 5.07 2.37 10.45
CA ARG A 66 4.95 0.92 10.12
C ARG A 66 4.27 0.13 11.22
N LYS A 67 4.66 0.34 12.47
CA LYS A 67 4.04 -0.33 13.63
C LYS A 67 2.58 0.08 13.79
N ALA A 68 2.26 1.37 13.62
CA ALA A 68 0.90 1.87 13.70
C ALA A 68 0.00 1.27 12.61
N CYS A 69 0.50 1.13 11.38
CA CYS A 69 -0.22 0.44 10.29
C CYS A 69 -0.54 -1.03 10.62
N LEU A 70 0.35 -1.72 11.34
CA LEU A 70 0.08 -3.07 11.83
C LEU A 70 -0.96 -3.08 12.94
N VAL A 71 -0.82 -2.20 13.94
CA VAL A 71 -1.67 -2.17 15.15
C VAL A 71 -3.09 -1.73 14.83
N ALA A 72 -3.28 -0.69 14.01
CA ALA A 72 -4.60 -0.27 13.53
C ALA A 72 -5.36 -1.40 12.82
N GLY A 73 -4.63 -2.37 12.30
CA GLY A 73 -5.14 -3.55 11.63
C GLY A 73 -5.56 -4.72 12.53
N ILE A 74 -5.21 -4.71 13.82
CA ILE A 74 -5.48 -5.82 14.74
C ILE A 74 -6.89 -5.69 15.30
N PHE A 75 -7.90 -6.03 14.51
CA PHE A 75 -9.28 -6.08 14.97
C PHE A 75 -9.51 -7.32 15.85
N SER A 76 -9.99 -7.10 17.09
CA SER A 76 -10.40 -8.19 17.98
C SER A 76 -11.70 -8.82 17.45
N SER A 77 -11.79 -10.16 17.49
CA SER A 77 -12.99 -10.90 17.08
C SER A 77 -13.98 -11.14 18.21
N SER A 78 -13.69 -10.67 19.43
CA SER A 78 -14.62 -10.75 20.56
C SER A 78 -15.27 -9.38 20.80
N ASN A 79 -16.51 -9.38 21.28
CA ASN A 79 -17.34 -8.25 21.75
C ASN A 79 -16.66 -7.38 22.84
N SER A 80 -15.42 -6.97 22.61
CA SER A 80 -14.54 -6.30 23.55
C SER A 80 -14.48 -4.82 23.22
N SER A 81 -15.35 -4.08 23.91
CA SER A 81 -15.34 -2.63 24.18
C SER A 81 -15.18 -1.68 23.01
N GLU A 82 -16.14 -0.76 22.87
CA GLU A 82 -16.07 0.48 22.05
C GLU A 82 -14.70 1.19 22.12
N TRP A 83 -13.99 1.05 23.25
CA TRP A 83 -12.65 1.57 23.47
C TRP A 83 -11.57 1.03 22.52
N LEU A 84 -11.60 -0.26 22.15
CA LEU A 84 -10.64 -0.82 21.19
C LEU A 84 -10.90 -0.31 19.78
N ASP A 85 -12.16 -0.15 19.39
CA ASP A 85 -12.55 0.42 18.10
C ASP A 85 -12.16 1.89 18.00
N LEU A 86 -12.41 2.69 19.05
CA LEU A 86 -11.99 4.10 19.14
C LEU A 86 -10.46 4.25 19.04
N ASN A 87 -9.69 3.34 19.66
CA ASN A 87 -8.24 3.39 19.58
C ASN A 87 -7.73 3.11 18.16
N GLN A 88 -8.36 2.18 17.44
CA GLN A 88 -7.98 1.89 16.05
C GLN A 88 -8.34 3.02 15.09
N GLU A 89 -9.50 3.64 15.29
CA GLU A 89 -9.92 4.81 14.53
C GLU A 89 -8.94 5.97 14.74
N ASN A 90 -8.56 6.25 15.98
CA ASN A 90 -7.55 7.27 16.30
C ASN A 90 -6.19 6.97 15.65
N ILE A 91 -5.72 5.71 15.69
CA ILE A 91 -4.46 5.32 15.02
C ILE A 91 -4.60 5.49 13.51
N PHE A 92 -5.73 5.11 12.92
CA PHE A 92 -5.98 5.27 11.50
C PHE A 92 -6.00 6.75 11.07
N CYS A 93 -6.72 7.60 11.80
CA CYS A 93 -6.69 9.05 11.59
C CYS A 93 -5.27 9.60 11.67
N HIS A 94 -4.49 9.19 12.68
CA HIS A 94 -3.10 9.60 12.80
C HIS A 94 -2.24 9.17 11.60
N LEU A 95 -2.43 7.94 11.09
CA LEU A 95 -1.76 7.47 9.88
C LEU A 95 -2.12 8.32 8.66
N VAL A 96 -3.40 8.64 8.50
CA VAL A 96 -3.92 9.47 7.39
C VAL A 96 -3.39 10.90 7.48
N ASP A 97 -3.40 11.50 8.67
CA ASP A 97 -2.83 12.83 8.90
C ASP A 97 -1.34 12.85 8.54
N LYS A 98 -0.60 11.84 8.96
CA LYS A 98 0.83 11.72 8.62
C LYS A 98 1.05 11.60 7.13
N ILE A 99 0.23 10.83 6.41
CA ILE A 99 0.28 10.76 4.95
C ILE A 99 0.02 12.15 4.35
N ASN A 100 -0.97 12.87 4.85
CA ASN A 100 -1.31 14.20 4.36
C ASN A 100 -0.13 15.19 4.52
N THR A 101 0.52 15.18 5.70
CA THR A 101 1.60 16.12 6.03
C THR A 101 2.96 15.73 5.45
N GLU A 102 3.27 14.45 5.36
CA GLU A 102 4.62 13.97 5.02
C GLU A 102 4.74 13.45 3.57
N SER A 103 3.64 13.17 2.86
CA SER A 103 3.72 12.73 1.46
C SER A 103 4.09 13.88 0.54
N ARG A 104 5.31 13.79 -0.01
CA ARG A 104 5.92 14.79 -0.90
C ARG A 104 6.04 14.27 -2.33
N PHE A 105 5.47 15.02 -3.27
CA PHE A 105 5.47 14.67 -4.70
C PHE A 105 6.88 14.49 -5.26
N LEU A 106 7.76 15.48 -5.07
CA LEU A 106 9.11 15.47 -5.63
C LEU A 106 9.97 14.32 -5.10
N GLU A 107 9.79 13.94 -3.83
CA GLU A 107 10.52 12.81 -3.24
C GLU A 107 10.05 11.49 -3.83
N ALA A 108 8.73 11.30 -3.97
CA ALA A 108 8.16 10.12 -4.61
C ALA A 108 8.58 10.00 -6.09
N LEU A 109 8.51 11.10 -6.84
CA LEU A 109 8.91 11.12 -8.25
C LEU A 109 10.40 10.84 -8.41
N SER A 110 11.25 11.49 -7.60
CA SER A 110 12.70 11.27 -7.64
C SER A 110 13.08 9.84 -7.30
N ASN A 111 12.34 9.19 -6.37
CA ASN A 111 12.54 7.79 -6.03
C ASN A 111 12.22 6.87 -7.22
N VAL A 112 11.12 7.11 -7.92
CA VAL A 112 10.75 6.37 -9.15
C VAL A 112 11.82 6.59 -10.23
N GLU A 113 12.18 7.83 -10.54
CA GLU A 113 13.22 8.15 -11.54
C GLU A 113 14.58 7.54 -11.19
N ALA A 114 14.94 7.46 -9.90
CA ALA A 114 16.17 6.81 -9.44
C ALA A 114 16.14 5.28 -9.65
N ALA A 115 15.03 4.61 -9.35
CA ALA A 115 14.87 3.18 -9.59
C ALA A 115 14.93 2.85 -11.09
N LEU A 116 14.26 3.65 -11.92
CA LEU A 116 14.29 3.51 -13.38
C LEU A 116 15.71 3.61 -13.95
N ARG A 117 16.51 4.58 -13.48
CA ARG A 117 17.93 4.71 -13.88
C ARG A 117 18.78 3.51 -13.49
N LYS A 118 18.41 2.78 -12.45
CA LYS A 118 19.07 1.55 -11.99
C LYS A 118 18.51 0.29 -12.63
N ASN A 119 17.51 0.40 -13.50
CA ASN A 119 16.76 -0.74 -14.03
C ASN A 119 16.14 -1.62 -12.91
N GLU A 120 15.76 -0.98 -11.80
CA GLU A 120 15.04 -1.58 -10.68
C GLU A 120 13.54 -1.35 -10.84
N ASP A 121 12.71 -2.24 -10.29
CA ASP A 121 11.25 -2.04 -10.25
C ASP A 121 10.86 -1.13 -9.07
N PRO A 122 10.46 0.14 -9.30
CA PRO A 122 10.05 1.05 -8.23
C PRO A 122 8.78 0.58 -7.50
N PHE A 123 7.98 -0.29 -8.13
CA PHE A 123 6.67 -0.70 -7.63
C PHE A 123 6.69 -2.10 -7.01
N GLN A 124 7.87 -2.70 -6.85
CA GLN A 124 8.01 -4.04 -6.25
C GLN A 124 7.34 -4.12 -4.87
N ARG A 125 7.40 -3.04 -4.08
CA ARG A 125 6.78 -2.94 -2.74
C ARG A 125 5.26 -3.11 -2.75
N ILE A 126 4.59 -2.69 -3.82
CA ILE A 126 3.13 -2.61 -3.90
C ILE A 126 2.53 -3.63 -4.87
N ARG A 127 3.37 -4.43 -5.55
CA ARG A 127 2.96 -5.48 -6.49
C ARG A 127 1.94 -6.46 -5.90
N TRP A 128 2.04 -6.76 -4.60
CA TRP A 128 1.12 -7.66 -3.92
C TRP A 128 -0.33 -7.15 -3.94
N LEU A 129 -0.55 -5.83 -3.99
CA LEU A 129 -1.90 -5.24 -4.10
C LEU A 129 -2.58 -5.71 -5.39
N TRP A 130 -1.83 -5.77 -6.48
CA TRP A 130 -2.36 -6.05 -7.82
C TRP A 130 -2.68 -7.53 -8.03
N THR A 131 -1.93 -8.42 -7.37
CA THR A 131 -2.19 -9.86 -7.39
C THR A 131 -3.26 -10.31 -6.39
N SER A 132 -3.72 -9.39 -5.54
CA SER A 132 -4.59 -9.74 -4.43
C SER A 132 -6.06 -9.46 -4.72
N ASN A 133 -6.86 -10.51 -4.83
CA ASN A 133 -8.34 -10.43 -4.81
C ASN A 133 -8.86 -10.05 -3.40
N LEU A 134 -8.25 -9.07 -2.73
CA LEU A 134 -8.52 -8.68 -1.34
C LEU A 134 -9.66 -7.67 -1.21
N VAL A 135 -9.92 -6.91 -2.27
CA VAL A 135 -11.15 -6.17 -2.41
C VAL A 135 -12.13 -7.12 -3.11
N GLY A 136 -13.38 -7.23 -2.64
CA GLY A 136 -14.35 -8.24 -3.12
C GLY A 136 -14.73 -8.17 -4.61
N LYS A 137 -14.09 -7.26 -5.36
CA LYS A 137 -13.97 -7.25 -6.81
C LYS A 137 -12.48 -7.14 -7.13
N PRO A 138 -11.96 -7.80 -8.19
CA PRO A 138 -10.63 -7.44 -8.69
C PRO A 138 -10.58 -5.92 -8.87
N CYS A 139 -9.40 -5.33 -8.83
CA CYS A 139 -9.24 -3.91 -9.14
C CYS A 139 -9.52 -3.69 -10.65
N GLU A 140 -10.75 -3.98 -11.11
CA GLU A 140 -11.16 -4.19 -12.51
C GLU A 140 -11.19 -2.89 -13.31
N ARG A 141 -11.11 -1.74 -12.64
CA ARG A 141 -11.33 -0.45 -13.29
C ARG A 141 -10.09 0.08 -14.01
N HIS A 142 -8.90 -0.38 -13.62
CA HIS A 142 -7.69 -0.10 -14.37
C HIS A 142 -7.11 -1.46 -14.70
N ASP A 143 -6.69 -1.65 -15.95
CA ASP A 143 -5.98 -2.84 -16.33
C ASP A 143 -4.61 -2.83 -15.63
N TRP A 144 -4.56 -3.23 -14.37
CA TRP A 144 -3.31 -3.45 -13.64
C TRP A 144 -2.55 -4.65 -14.20
N ASN A 145 -3.09 -5.32 -15.24
CA ASN A 145 -2.31 -6.21 -16.10
C ASN A 145 -1.49 -5.42 -17.13
N MET A 146 -1.56 -4.08 -17.15
CA MET A 146 -0.59 -3.26 -17.88
C MET A 146 0.79 -3.71 -17.42
N PRO A 147 1.65 -4.18 -18.35
CA PRO A 147 2.98 -4.61 -17.98
C PRO A 147 3.66 -3.48 -17.21
N PHE A 148 4.37 -3.79 -16.13
CA PHE A 148 5.11 -2.78 -15.35
C PHE A 148 5.95 -1.86 -16.26
N GLY A 149 6.52 -2.41 -17.35
CA GLY A 149 7.22 -1.63 -18.37
C GLY A 149 6.38 -0.54 -19.05
N GLY A 150 5.07 -0.74 -19.20
CA GLY A 150 4.14 0.28 -19.68
C GLY A 150 3.91 1.43 -18.69
N ILE A 151 3.90 1.13 -17.39
CA ILE A 151 3.81 2.13 -16.31
C ILE A 151 5.09 2.96 -16.22
N MET A 152 6.26 2.32 -16.40
CA MET A 152 7.56 2.97 -16.37
C MET A 152 7.71 4.05 -17.45
N ASN A 153 7.06 3.87 -18.61
CA ASN A 153 7.07 4.84 -19.71
C ASN A 153 6.30 6.13 -19.41
N LEU A 154 5.57 6.21 -18.28
CA LEU A 154 4.79 7.39 -17.89
C LEU A 154 5.60 8.43 -17.11
N PHE A 155 6.71 8.03 -16.48
CA PHE A 155 7.51 8.88 -15.60
C PHE A 155 8.60 9.77 -16.24
N PRO A 156 8.95 9.64 -17.53
CA PRO A 156 9.70 10.69 -18.22
C PRO A 156 8.80 11.93 -18.41
N LEU A 157 8.69 12.76 -17.37
CA LEU A 157 7.85 13.97 -17.37
C LEU A 157 8.64 15.21 -17.78
N SER A 158 8.08 16.03 -18.67
CA SER A 158 8.62 17.37 -18.92
C SER A 158 8.40 18.29 -17.71
N ALA A 159 9.06 19.45 -17.67
CA ALA A 159 8.87 20.41 -16.57
C ALA A 159 7.42 20.91 -16.45
N GLN A 160 6.73 21.07 -17.59
CA GLN A 160 5.33 21.45 -17.64
C GLN A 160 4.44 20.34 -17.09
N ASP A 161 4.69 19.08 -17.50
CA ASP A 161 3.92 17.93 -17.02
C ASP A 161 4.12 17.73 -15.51
N LYS A 162 5.33 17.96 -14.99
CA LYS A 162 5.62 17.87 -13.55
C LYS A 162 4.74 18.81 -12.74
N CYS A 163 4.56 20.06 -13.17
CA CYS A 163 3.71 21.01 -12.47
C CYS A 163 2.22 20.58 -12.47
N GLU A 164 1.73 20.07 -13.61
CA GLU A 164 0.36 19.58 -13.72
C GLU A 164 0.12 18.34 -12.83
N VAL A 165 1.02 17.35 -12.91
CA VAL A 165 0.95 16.12 -12.12
C VAL A 165 1.11 16.44 -10.63
N GLU A 166 1.95 17.39 -10.23
CA GLU A 166 2.08 17.82 -8.84
C GLU A 166 0.78 18.41 -8.30
N GLY A 167 0.15 19.32 -9.05
CA GLY A 167 -1.15 19.89 -8.67
C GLY A 167 -2.21 18.81 -8.51
N LYS A 168 -2.24 17.84 -9.42
CA LYS A 168 -3.18 16.71 -9.35
C LYS A 168 -2.87 15.77 -8.19
N PHE A 169 -1.60 15.50 -7.92
CA PHE A 169 -1.14 14.70 -6.80
C PHE A 169 -1.59 15.32 -5.47
N MET A 170 -1.40 16.63 -5.30
CA MET A 170 -1.82 17.33 -4.07
C MET A 170 -3.34 17.28 -3.90
N GLN A 171 -4.11 17.47 -4.98
CA GLN A 171 -5.57 17.32 -4.95
C GLN A 171 -5.98 15.90 -4.54
N MET A 172 -5.38 14.87 -5.14
CA MET A 172 -5.69 13.48 -4.81
C MET A 172 -5.32 13.11 -3.39
N LYS A 173 -4.12 13.50 -2.93
CA LYS A 173 -3.68 13.30 -1.55
C LYS A 173 -4.65 13.92 -0.58
N SER A 174 -4.99 15.19 -0.77
CA SER A 174 -5.92 15.90 0.12
C SER A 174 -7.28 15.22 0.16
N ARG A 175 -7.83 14.82 -1.00
CA ARG A 175 -9.12 14.13 -1.07
C ARG A 175 -9.07 12.76 -0.40
N PHE A 176 -8.06 11.95 -0.70
CA PHE A 176 -7.86 10.67 -0.04
C PHE A 176 -7.84 10.83 1.48
N CYS A 177 -7.04 11.77 1.99
CA CYS A 177 -6.90 11.95 3.43
C CYS A 177 -8.17 12.51 4.10
N SER A 178 -8.99 13.27 3.39
CA SER A 178 -10.26 13.78 3.93
C SER A 178 -11.44 12.83 3.79
N GLU A 179 -11.39 11.88 2.85
CA GLU A 179 -12.54 11.07 2.46
C GLU A 179 -12.41 9.60 2.88
N VAL A 180 -11.20 9.12 3.19
CA VAL A 180 -10.98 7.70 3.54
C VAL A 180 -11.45 7.41 4.97
N LEU A 181 -12.27 6.36 5.13
CA LEU A 181 -12.76 5.91 6.42
C LEU A 181 -12.14 4.57 6.80
N LEU A 182 -11.96 4.33 8.10
CA LEU A 182 -11.47 3.02 8.57
C LEU A 182 -12.47 1.91 8.22
N GLU A 183 -13.77 2.16 8.40
CA GLU A 183 -14.86 1.20 8.16
C GLU A 183 -14.83 0.60 6.75
N ASP A 184 -14.52 1.45 5.77
CA ASP A 184 -14.42 1.09 4.36
C ASP A 184 -13.39 -0.01 4.09
N VAL A 185 -12.35 -0.08 4.93
CA VAL A 185 -11.16 -0.92 4.68
C VAL A 185 -10.98 -2.03 5.72
N LYS A 186 -11.72 -1.99 6.84
CA LYS A 186 -11.64 -2.97 7.94
C LYS A 186 -11.73 -4.40 7.41
N GLN A 187 -12.71 -4.69 6.54
CA GLN A 187 -12.95 -6.04 6.06
C GLN A 187 -11.83 -6.54 5.13
N SER A 188 -11.40 -5.73 4.16
CA SER A 188 -10.30 -6.08 3.26
C SER A 188 -9.00 -6.29 4.02
N TYR A 189 -8.75 -5.48 5.05
CA TYR A 189 -7.58 -5.66 5.90
C TYR A 189 -7.65 -6.93 6.75
N LYS A 190 -8.80 -7.24 7.38
CA LYS A 190 -9.01 -8.51 8.10
C LYS A 190 -8.69 -9.72 7.21
N MET A 191 -9.15 -9.70 5.97
CA MET A 191 -8.86 -10.76 4.99
C MET A 191 -7.36 -10.87 4.68
N LEU A 192 -6.64 -9.75 4.54
CA LEU A 192 -5.20 -9.75 4.32
C LEU A 192 -4.45 -10.31 5.53
N LEU A 193 -4.81 -9.87 6.73
CA LEU A 193 -4.17 -10.31 7.96
C LEU A 193 -4.34 -11.81 8.17
N GLU A 194 -5.52 -12.36 7.88
CA GLU A 194 -5.78 -13.80 7.94
C GLU A 194 -4.96 -14.59 6.90
N LYS A 195 -4.83 -14.09 5.66
CA LYS A 195 -3.94 -14.71 4.67
C LYS A 195 -2.49 -14.72 5.17
N TYR A 196 -2.00 -13.61 5.70
CA TYR A 196 -0.65 -13.51 6.25
C TYR A 196 -0.44 -14.48 7.43
N ARG A 197 -1.37 -14.53 8.38
CA ARG A 197 -1.35 -15.46 9.52
C ARG A 197 -1.29 -16.91 9.05
N LYS A 198 -2.08 -17.28 8.04
CA LYS A 198 -2.11 -18.63 7.47
C LYS A 198 -0.76 -19.00 6.84
N VAL A 199 -0.20 -18.12 6.01
CA VAL A 199 1.11 -18.35 5.37
C VAL A 199 2.21 -18.48 6.42
N ARG A 200 2.23 -17.58 7.42
CA ARG A 200 3.20 -17.62 8.52
C ARG A 200 3.11 -18.92 9.33
N LYS A 201 1.89 -19.39 9.63
CA LYS A 201 1.67 -20.66 10.33
C LYS A 201 2.17 -21.85 9.52
N GLN A 202 1.89 -21.89 8.21
CA GLN A 202 2.37 -22.95 7.32
C GLN A 202 3.90 -22.98 7.25
N TYR A 203 4.55 -21.83 7.12
CA TYR A 203 6.00 -21.72 7.12
C TYR A 203 6.60 -22.20 8.45
N MET A 204 6.07 -21.73 9.58
CA MET A 204 6.53 -22.13 10.91
C MET A 204 6.39 -23.64 11.13
N ASN A 205 5.25 -24.22 10.72
CA ASN A 205 5.06 -25.66 10.77
C ASN A 205 6.07 -26.40 9.89
N GLY A 206 6.35 -25.90 8.67
CA GLY A 206 7.35 -26.47 7.78
C GLY A 206 8.76 -26.44 8.38
N MET A 207 9.17 -25.33 9.00
CA MET A 207 10.46 -25.24 9.69
C MET A 207 10.54 -26.21 10.87
N ILE A 208 9.49 -26.30 11.68
CA ILE A 208 9.45 -27.23 12.82
C ILE A 208 9.56 -28.68 12.32
N SER A 209 8.85 -29.06 11.25
CA SER A 209 8.95 -30.39 10.64
C SER A 209 10.37 -30.71 10.13
N LEU A 210 11.11 -29.71 9.63
CA LEU A 210 12.50 -29.89 9.19
C LEU A 210 13.48 -30.06 10.36
N HIS A 211 13.19 -29.47 11.52
CA HIS A 211 14.08 -29.51 12.69
C HIS A 211 13.83 -30.70 13.62
N TYR A 212 12.59 -31.18 13.68
CA TYR A 212 12.17 -32.27 14.59
C TYR A 212 11.71 -33.53 13.87
N GLY A 213 11.76 -33.56 12.54
CA GLY A 213 11.55 -34.75 11.72
C GLY A 213 12.87 -35.44 11.37
N SER A 214 13.47 -36.13 12.33
CA SER A 214 14.45 -37.21 12.14
C SER A 214 14.27 -38.27 13.21
#